data_AF-A0AAV6XLA2-F1
#
_entry.id   AF-A0AAV6XLA2-F1
#
_cell.length_a   1.000
_cell.length_b   1.000
_cell.length_c   1.000
_cell.angle_alpha   90.00
_cell.angle_beta   90.00
_cell.angle_gamma   90.00
#
_symmetry.space_group_name_H-M   'P 1'
#
loop_
_entity.id
_entity.type
_entity.pdbx_description
1 polymer ?
#
loop_
_entity_poly.entity_id
_entity_poly.type
_entity_poly.pdbx_seq_one_letter_code
_entity_poly.pdbx_strand_id
1 'polypeptide(L)'
;MAAASAGVAFNSAGFFHRKIATHLNLWPAKLPASLNFECRSLRSFSSSGIKAQVTSIEQGSTEAAQEVESPVVVITGASRGIGKAVALTLGKAGCQVMISTLPPIKLHLRKFASVNQYWSIMQDIEESGGKALTFGGDVSKEEDAESMIKTATDTCGTIDVLIDNAGITRDGLLMRMKTSQWQEVIDLNLTGVFLYMHTAARVMMKKKKGRIINMASVVGLVGNVGQANYSAAKAGVIGFTKTVNAVVPGFIASDMTAKLGEDFEKKILEAIPLGRYGQPEEVAELVEFLALNPAANYITGQVYFSVLHFISFYYILNFGLTAVVDVFKVVLYLYKTKLIVILRDVAVGN
;
A
#
# COMPACT_ATOMS: atom_id res chain seq x y z
N MET A 1 -10.61 -58.68 -19.39
CA MET A 1 -11.66 -57.67 -19.64
C MET A 1 -11.42 -56.53 -18.67
N ALA A 2 -10.52 -55.62 -19.01
CA ALA A 2 -10.76 -54.35 -19.71
C ALA A 2 -10.81 -53.18 -18.70
N ALA A 3 -9.65 -52.56 -18.52
CA ALA A 3 -9.44 -51.30 -17.83
C ALA A 3 -9.87 -50.13 -18.73
N ALA A 4 -10.34 -49.04 -18.14
CA ALA A 4 -10.50 -47.75 -18.82
C ALA A 4 -10.02 -46.62 -17.91
N SER A 5 -8.78 -46.20 -18.15
CA SER A 5 -8.14 -44.98 -17.69
C SER A 5 -8.56 -43.81 -18.59
N ALA A 6 -9.13 -42.73 -18.03
CA ALA A 6 -9.33 -41.49 -18.75
C ALA A 6 -8.15 -40.54 -18.48
N GLY A 7 -7.17 -40.55 -19.37
CA GLY A 7 -6.11 -39.54 -19.43
C GLY A 7 -6.61 -38.31 -20.20
N VAL A 8 -6.41 -37.13 -19.63
CA VAL A 8 -6.62 -35.85 -20.33
C VAL A 8 -5.28 -35.45 -20.95
N ALA A 9 -5.18 -35.54 -22.27
CA ALA A 9 -4.04 -35.07 -23.05
C ALA A 9 -4.29 -33.62 -23.50
N PHE A 10 -3.34 -32.72 -23.23
CA PHE A 10 -3.26 -31.41 -23.85
C PHE A 10 -2.54 -31.55 -25.19
N ASN A 11 -3.20 -31.18 -26.29
CA ASN A 11 -2.59 -31.12 -27.61
C ASN A 11 -2.47 -29.67 -28.06
N SER A 12 -1.25 -29.28 -28.42
CA SER A 12 -0.85 -27.99 -28.95
C SER A 12 -0.92 -27.97 -30.48
N ALA A 13 -1.65 -27.00 -31.04
CA ALA A 13 -1.47 -26.40 -32.38
C ALA A 13 -2.52 -25.26 -32.45
N GLY A 14 -2.23 -24.01 -32.83
CA GLY A 14 -1.43 -23.57 -33.97
C GLY A 14 -2.36 -22.78 -34.91
N PHE A 15 -2.30 -21.45 -34.82
CA PHE A 15 -2.63 -20.43 -35.82
C PHE A 15 -3.82 -20.66 -36.79
N PHE A 16 -4.82 -19.77 -36.75
CA PHE A 16 -5.42 -19.24 -37.99
C PHE A 16 -5.99 -17.83 -37.80
N HIS A 17 -5.49 -16.89 -38.61
CA HIS A 17 -6.02 -15.55 -38.83
C HIS A 17 -7.47 -15.59 -39.33
N ARG A 18 -8.35 -14.73 -38.82
CA ARG A 18 -9.38 -14.07 -39.65
C ARG A 18 -9.90 -12.77 -39.04
N LYS A 19 -9.91 -11.76 -39.92
CA LYS A 19 -10.48 -10.41 -39.81
C LYS A 19 -11.91 -10.40 -39.26
N ILE A 20 -12.18 -9.50 -38.31
CA ILE A 20 -13.46 -8.78 -38.23
C ILE A 20 -13.13 -7.32 -37.89
N ALA A 21 -13.15 -6.48 -38.92
CA ALA A 21 -13.27 -5.05 -38.80
C ALA A 21 -14.57 -4.69 -39.51
N THR A 22 -15.58 -4.23 -38.77
CA THR A 22 -16.64 -3.37 -39.32
C THR A 22 -17.53 -2.77 -38.23
N HIS A 23 -17.67 -1.45 -38.32
CA HIS A 23 -18.82 -0.61 -37.93
C HIS A 23 -19.09 -0.34 -36.44
N LEU A 24 -18.74 0.89 -36.02
CA LEU A 24 -19.71 1.88 -35.54
C LEU A 24 -19.10 3.29 -35.67
N ASN A 25 -19.40 3.94 -36.80
CA ASN A 25 -19.24 5.38 -37.02
C ASN A 25 -20.53 6.08 -36.57
N LEU A 26 -20.42 7.04 -35.66
CA LEU A 26 -21.35 8.16 -35.53
C LEU A 26 -20.51 9.45 -35.46
N TRP A 27 -20.80 10.38 -36.36
CA TRP A 27 -20.14 11.68 -36.65
C TRP A 27 -21.13 12.82 -36.25
N PRO A 28 -20.90 14.16 -36.35
CA PRO A 28 -19.68 14.98 -36.51
C PRO A 28 -19.52 16.18 -35.56
N ALA A 29 -18.28 16.64 -35.35
CA ALA A 29 -17.99 18.07 -35.12
C ALA A 29 -16.58 18.46 -35.60
N LYS A 30 -16.54 19.57 -36.34
CA LYS A 30 -15.43 20.12 -37.11
C LYS A 30 -14.29 20.66 -36.22
N LEU A 31 -13.04 20.43 -36.63
CA LEU A 31 -11.87 21.18 -36.17
C LEU A 31 -11.45 22.17 -37.28
N PRO A 32 -11.25 23.47 -36.99
CA PRO A 32 -10.48 24.34 -37.86
C PRO A 32 -8.99 24.27 -37.51
N ALA A 33 -8.18 24.23 -38.57
CA ALA A 33 -6.74 24.33 -38.53
C ALA A 33 -6.27 25.80 -38.50
N SER A 34 -5.03 25.97 -38.01
CA SER A 34 -4.15 27.15 -38.13
C SER A 34 -4.45 28.36 -37.25
N LEU A 35 -3.54 28.63 -36.31
CA LEU A 35 -3.23 29.98 -35.84
C LEU A 35 -1.71 30.05 -35.61
N ASN A 36 -1.05 30.82 -36.47
CA ASN A 36 0.37 31.15 -36.43
C ASN A 36 0.67 32.02 -35.21
N PHE A 37 1.74 31.71 -34.48
CA PHE A 37 2.32 32.61 -33.49
C PHE A 37 3.36 33.52 -34.16
N GLU A 38 3.00 34.78 -34.37
CA GLU A 38 3.97 35.85 -34.66
C GLU A 38 4.30 36.62 -33.37
N CYS A 39 5.59 36.72 -33.09
CA CYS A 39 6.18 37.56 -32.06
C CYS A 39 6.16 39.04 -32.53
N ARG A 40 5.60 39.95 -31.73
CA ARG A 40 5.77 41.40 -31.94
C ARG A 40 6.31 42.09 -30.70
N SER A 41 7.39 42.84 -30.95
CA SER A 41 8.16 43.64 -30.02
C SER A 41 7.38 44.83 -29.45
N LEU A 42 7.75 45.18 -28.22
CA LEU A 42 7.31 46.33 -27.42
C LEU A 42 7.40 47.68 -28.15
N ARG A 43 6.40 48.54 -27.94
CA ARG A 43 6.54 50.00 -28.01
C ARG A 43 5.90 50.64 -26.79
N SER A 44 6.62 51.61 -26.25
CA SER A 44 6.31 52.48 -25.12
C SER A 44 5.03 53.29 -25.31
N PHE A 45 4.26 53.46 -24.23
CA PHE A 45 3.31 54.57 -24.11
C PHE A 45 3.43 55.26 -22.76
N SER A 46 3.39 56.59 -22.81
CA SER A 46 3.74 57.53 -21.75
C SER A 46 2.65 57.73 -20.70
N SER A 47 3.11 58.26 -19.58
CA SER A 47 2.41 58.66 -18.36
C SER A 47 1.21 59.61 -18.54
N SER A 48 0.14 59.31 -17.84
CA SER A 48 -0.81 60.31 -17.31
C SER A 48 -1.38 59.78 -15.99
N GLY A 49 -1.21 60.57 -14.94
CA GLY A 49 -1.27 60.14 -13.55
C GLY A 49 -2.65 59.78 -13.02
N ILE A 50 -2.66 58.77 -12.15
CA ILE A 50 -3.65 58.58 -11.09
C ILE A 50 -2.84 58.35 -9.81
N LYS A 51 -2.98 59.25 -8.83
CA LYS A 51 -2.36 59.15 -7.51
C LYS A 51 -2.95 57.95 -6.78
N ALA A 52 -2.15 56.91 -6.52
CA ALA A 52 -2.50 55.87 -5.57
C ALA A 52 -2.12 56.35 -4.16
N GLN A 53 -3.13 56.57 -3.32
CA GLN A 53 -2.94 56.73 -1.87
C GLN A 53 -2.48 55.38 -1.30
N VAL A 54 -1.29 55.37 -0.71
CA VAL A 54 -0.82 54.28 0.14
C VAL A 54 -1.46 54.48 1.51
N THR A 55 -2.48 53.69 1.82
CA THR A 55 -2.96 53.52 3.20
C THR A 55 -2.31 52.26 3.73
N SER A 56 -1.32 52.44 4.61
CA SER A 56 -0.74 51.37 5.41
C SER A 56 -1.83 50.72 6.26
N ILE A 57 -2.20 49.49 5.91
CA ILE A 57 -3.01 48.62 6.76
C ILE A 57 -2.01 47.83 7.62
N GLU A 58 -1.84 48.27 8.86
CA GLU A 58 -1.35 47.38 9.92
C GLU A 58 -2.45 46.35 10.19
N GLN A 59 -2.30 45.15 9.63
CA GLN A 59 -3.06 43.99 10.06
C GLN A 59 -2.19 43.20 11.04
N GLY A 60 -2.32 43.54 12.32
CA GLY A 60 -2.16 42.58 13.38
C GLY A 60 -3.15 41.45 13.15
N SER A 61 -2.66 40.33 12.64
CA SER A 61 -3.38 39.07 12.63
C SER A 61 -2.77 38.19 13.70
N THR A 62 -3.44 38.15 14.85
CA THR A 62 -3.37 36.98 15.72
C THR A 62 -4.05 35.86 14.95
N GLU A 63 -3.32 35.19 14.06
CA GLU A 63 -3.71 33.86 13.60
C GLU A 63 -3.69 32.99 14.86
N ALA A 64 -4.89 32.74 15.41
CA ALA A 64 -5.08 31.61 16.29
C ALA A 64 -4.60 30.40 15.49
N ALA A 65 -3.40 29.92 15.82
CA ALA A 65 -2.86 28.70 15.28
C ALA A 65 -3.95 27.64 15.46
N GLN A 66 -4.58 27.27 14.36
CA GLN A 66 -5.50 26.15 14.34
C GLN A 66 -4.64 24.97 14.80
N GLU A 67 -4.82 24.52 16.05
CA GLU A 67 -4.19 23.29 16.53
C GLU A 67 -4.60 22.21 15.54
N VAL A 68 -3.68 21.86 14.64
CA VAL A 68 -3.90 20.77 13.70
C VAL A 68 -3.90 19.52 14.57
N GLU A 69 -5.09 19.05 14.93
CA GLU A 69 -5.22 17.82 15.71
C GLU A 69 -4.44 16.70 15.05
N SER A 70 -3.52 16.11 15.81
CA SER A 70 -2.68 14.99 15.37
C SER A 70 -3.54 13.85 14.83
N PRO A 71 -3.36 13.42 13.56
CA PRO A 71 -4.15 12.36 12.96
C PRO A 71 -4.13 11.08 13.80
N VAL A 72 -5.29 10.44 13.94
CA VAL A 72 -5.41 9.18 14.67
C VAL A 72 -5.29 8.01 13.70
N VAL A 73 -4.29 7.16 13.93
CA VAL A 73 -3.94 6.02 13.07
C VAL A 73 -4.18 4.73 13.84
N VAL A 74 -4.95 3.82 13.27
CA VAL A 74 -5.06 2.43 13.73
C VAL A 74 -4.20 1.53 12.84
N ILE A 75 -3.33 0.71 13.44
CA ILE A 75 -2.45 -0.22 12.72
C ILE A 75 -2.66 -1.63 13.26
N THR A 76 -3.01 -2.57 12.37
CA THR A 76 -3.09 -3.99 12.74
C THR A 76 -1.72 -4.67 12.61
N GLY A 77 -1.33 -5.47 13.61
CA GLY A 77 -0.12 -6.29 13.53
C GLY A 77 1.21 -5.51 13.51
N ALA A 78 1.37 -4.48 14.35
CA ALA A 78 2.54 -3.61 14.33
C ALA A 78 3.72 -4.04 15.23
N SER A 79 3.73 -5.28 15.73
CA SER A 79 4.74 -5.75 16.69
C SER A 79 6.16 -5.87 16.17
N ARG A 80 6.33 -6.05 14.86
CA ARG A 80 7.61 -6.27 14.18
C ARG A 80 7.52 -5.99 12.68
N GLY A 81 8.67 -6.03 12.01
CA GLY A 81 8.76 -5.92 10.55
C GLY A 81 8.09 -4.65 10.01
N ILE A 82 7.36 -4.79 8.90
CA ILE A 82 6.69 -3.67 8.21
C ILE A 82 5.75 -2.91 9.14
N GLY A 83 4.91 -3.61 9.90
CA GLY A 83 3.98 -2.97 10.82
C GLY A 83 4.67 -2.11 11.86
N LYS A 84 5.78 -2.58 12.44
CA LYS A 84 6.61 -1.78 13.37
C LYS A 84 7.17 -0.54 12.67
N ALA A 85 7.76 -0.70 11.48
CA ALA A 85 8.32 0.42 10.74
C ALA A 85 7.25 1.48 10.40
N VAL A 86 6.05 1.06 9.99
CA VAL A 86 4.92 1.97 9.75
C VAL A 86 4.51 2.71 11.03
N ALA A 87 4.39 2.01 12.17
CA ALA A 87 4.01 2.62 13.43
C ALA A 87 5.03 3.68 13.89
N LEU A 88 6.32 3.37 13.81
CA LEU A 88 7.39 4.32 14.14
C LEU A 88 7.41 5.52 13.19
N THR A 89 7.22 5.29 11.89
CA THR A 89 7.23 6.35 10.87
C THR A 89 6.06 7.31 11.07
N LEU A 90 4.85 6.80 11.25
CA LEU A 90 3.66 7.63 11.50
C LEU A 90 3.72 8.31 12.88
N GLY A 91 4.27 7.63 13.90
CA GLY A 91 4.51 8.24 15.21
C GLY A 91 5.46 9.44 15.13
N LYS A 92 6.58 9.29 14.41
CA LYS A 92 7.54 10.37 14.13
C LYS A 92 6.95 11.51 13.30
N ALA A 93 5.95 11.23 12.47
CA ALA A 93 5.19 12.22 11.74
C ALA A 93 4.14 12.96 12.60
N GLY A 94 4.09 12.68 13.92
CA GLY A 94 3.20 13.35 14.87
C GLY A 94 1.81 12.73 14.99
N CYS A 95 1.59 11.52 14.49
CA CYS A 95 0.30 10.84 14.62
C CYS A 95 0.08 10.24 16.02
N GLN A 96 -1.18 10.14 16.42
CA GLN A 96 -1.60 9.30 17.54
C GLN A 96 -1.81 7.87 17.01
N VAL A 97 -0.95 6.93 17.41
CA VAL A 97 -0.90 5.59 16.82
C VAL A 97 -1.47 4.56 17.80
N MET A 98 -2.58 3.92 17.43
CA MET A 98 -3.12 2.77 18.13
C MET A 98 -2.74 1.47 17.42
N ILE A 99 -2.07 0.58 18.14
CA ILE A 99 -1.53 -0.68 17.62
C ILE A 99 -2.33 -1.86 18.16
N SER A 100 -2.75 -2.77 17.28
CA SER A 100 -3.31 -4.05 17.71
C SER A 100 -2.20 -4.98 18.20
N THR A 101 -2.43 -5.57 19.36
CA THR A 101 -1.56 -6.53 20.03
C THR A 101 -2.33 -7.83 20.23
N LEU A 102 -1.65 -8.97 20.29
CA LEU A 102 -2.33 -10.23 20.58
C LEU A 102 -2.92 -10.21 22.00
N PRO A 103 -3.98 -11.00 22.29
CA PRO A 103 -4.53 -11.07 23.64
C PRO A 103 -3.50 -11.57 24.66
N PRO A 104 -3.52 -11.11 25.94
CA PRO A 104 -2.55 -11.48 26.98
C PRO A 104 -2.37 -12.99 27.17
N ILE A 105 -3.44 -13.78 26.99
CA ILE A 105 -3.40 -15.26 27.09
C ILE A 105 -2.54 -15.88 25.97
N LYS A 106 -2.53 -15.31 24.77
CA LYS A 106 -1.62 -15.71 23.69
C LYS A 106 -0.21 -15.14 23.88
N LEU A 107 -0.03 -14.05 24.64
CA LEU A 107 1.30 -13.58 25.06
C LEU A 107 1.94 -14.47 26.12
N HIS A 108 1.16 -15.08 27.01
CA HIS A 108 1.73 -16.01 28.00
C HIS A 108 2.31 -17.29 27.35
N LEU A 109 1.73 -17.72 26.22
CA LEU A 109 2.24 -18.85 25.41
C LEU A 109 3.35 -18.46 24.41
N ARG A 110 3.47 -17.17 24.08
CA ARG A 110 4.54 -16.62 23.23
C ARG A 110 5.50 -15.81 24.09
N LYS A 111 6.58 -16.46 24.58
CA LYS A 111 7.81 -15.90 25.18
C LYS A 111 7.72 -14.41 25.59
N PHE A 112 7.96 -14.12 26.87
CA PHE A 112 8.16 -12.77 27.49
C PHE A 112 8.68 -11.64 26.56
N ALA A 113 9.55 -11.96 25.59
CA ALA A 113 10.00 -11.05 24.53
C ALA A 113 8.89 -10.32 23.76
N SER A 114 7.70 -10.91 23.55
CA SER A 114 6.62 -10.27 22.77
C SER A 114 5.94 -9.11 23.51
N VAL A 115 5.92 -9.12 24.85
CA VAL A 115 5.38 -8.00 25.66
C VAL A 115 6.32 -6.80 25.56
N ASN A 116 7.63 -7.06 25.66
CA ASN A 116 8.68 -6.04 25.61
C ASN A 116 8.75 -5.32 24.26
N GLN A 117 8.36 -5.98 23.17
CA GLN A 117 8.36 -5.39 21.83
C GLN A 117 7.33 -4.28 21.64
N TYR A 118 6.11 -4.43 22.20
CA TYR A 118 5.10 -3.37 22.08
C TYR A 118 5.46 -2.18 22.96
N TRP A 119 5.97 -2.42 24.16
CA TRP A 119 6.45 -1.36 25.06
C TRP A 119 7.58 -0.54 24.44
N SER A 120 8.56 -1.18 23.82
CA SER A 120 9.64 -0.43 23.15
C SER A 120 9.14 0.39 21.98
N ILE A 121 8.18 -0.11 21.20
CA ILE A 121 7.58 0.67 20.10
C ILE A 121 6.82 1.89 20.65
N MET A 122 6.06 1.73 21.74
CA MET A 122 5.36 2.85 22.37
C MET A 122 6.36 3.91 22.84
N GLN A 123 7.42 3.47 23.54
CA GLN A 123 8.47 4.36 24.01
C GLN A 123 9.17 5.08 22.84
N ASP A 124 9.55 4.36 21.78
CA ASP A 124 10.18 4.95 20.59
C ASP A 124 9.27 6.02 19.92
N ILE A 125 7.95 5.81 19.91
CA ILE A 125 6.96 6.76 19.39
C ILE A 125 6.85 7.98 20.29
N GLU A 126 6.75 7.77 21.61
CA GLU A 126 6.64 8.84 22.62
C GLU A 126 7.92 9.70 22.68
N GLU A 127 9.09 9.08 22.61
CA GLU A 127 10.39 9.77 22.52
C GLU A 127 10.52 10.61 21.23
N SER A 128 9.82 10.20 20.17
CA SER A 128 9.73 10.96 18.92
C SER A 128 8.66 12.07 18.94
N GLY A 129 7.99 12.30 20.08
CA GLY A 129 6.94 13.31 20.25
C GLY A 129 5.55 12.89 19.77
N GLY A 130 5.38 11.61 19.37
CA GLY A 130 4.08 11.02 19.05
C GLY A 130 3.35 10.51 20.29
N LYS A 131 2.17 9.93 20.09
CA LYS A 131 1.41 9.25 21.16
C LYS A 131 1.08 7.84 20.73
N ALA A 132 1.34 6.86 21.59
CA ALA A 132 1.08 5.46 21.30
C ALA A 132 0.02 4.87 22.24
N LEU A 133 -0.86 4.03 21.68
CA LEU A 133 -1.85 3.27 22.42
C LEU A 133 -1.80 1.81 21.96
N THR A 134 -2.08 0.88 22.85
CA THR A 134 -2.17 -0.55 22.52
C THR A 134 -3.55 -1.08 22.81
N PHE A 135 -4.03 -1.95 21.93
CA PHE A 135 -5.27 -2.70 22.14
C PHE A 135 -4.98 -4.20 22.03
N GLY A 136 -5.40 -4.99 23.00
CA GLY A 136 -5.25 -6.45 22.98
C GLY A 136 -6.46 -7.13 22.35
N GLY A 137 -6.28 -7.81 21.21
CA GLY A 137 -7.37 -8.45 20.48
C GLY A 137 -6.88 -9.40 19.40
N ASP A 138 -7.76 -10.31 18.98
CA ASP A 138 -7.55 -11.16 17.81
C ASP A 138 -8.17 -10.49 16.58
N VAL A 139 -7.33 -10.12 15.62
CA VAL A 139 -7.78 -9.37 14.42
C VAL A 139 -8.74 -10.17 13.54
N SER A 140 -8.87 -11.49 13.77
CA SER A 140 -9.84 -12.33 13.08
C SER A 140 -11.23 -12.33 13.74
N LYS A 141 -11.47 -11.50 14.77
CA LYS A 141 -12.72 -11.44 15.54
C LYS A 141 -13.43 -10.11 15.34
N GLU A 142 -14.73 -10.17 15.12
CA GLU A 142 -15.57 -9.00 14.86
C GLU A 142 -15.66 -8.12 16.10
N GLU A 143 -15.84 -8.72 17.26
CA GLU A 143 -15.98 -8.04 18.55
C GLU A 143 -14.70 -7.26 18.91
N ASP A 144 -13.53 -7.79 18.55
CA ASP A 144 -12.24 -7.14 18.77
C ASP A 144 -12.03 -5.95 17.81
N ALA A 145 -12.48 -6.07 16.55
CA ALA A 145 -12.46 -4.95 15.60
C ALA A 145 -13.37 -3.81 16.08
N GLU A 146 -14.60 -4.12 16.51
CA GLU A 146 -15.54 -3.14 17.07
C GLU A 146 -14.98 -2.47 18.32
N SER A 147 -14.43 -3.27 19.25
CA SER A 147 -13.87 -2.78 20.50
C SER A 147 -12.66 -1.86 20.27
N MET A 148 -11.72 -2.25 19.40
CA MET A 148 -10.54 -1.44 19.11
C MET A 148 -10.91 -0.09 18.49
N ILE A 149 -11.79 -0.11 17.48
CA ILE A 149 -12.24 1.12 16.81
C ILE A 149 -12.99 2.02 17.79
N LYS A 150 -13.84 1.44 18.65
CA LYS A 150 -14.53 2.18 19.71
C LYS A 150 -13.55 2.79 20.71
N THR A 151 -12.54 2.04 21.16
CA THR A 151 -11.50 2.56 22.07
C THR A 151 -10.75 3.72 21.44
N ALA A 152 -10.38 3.63 20.16
CA ALA A 152 -9.73 4.72 19.44
C ALA A 152 -10.62 5.97 19.37
N THR A 153 -11.91 5.82 19.04
CA THR A 153 -12.84 6.95 19.00
C THR A 153 -13.13 7.55 20.37
N ASP A 154 -13.26 6.73 21.41
CA ASP A 154 -13.55 7.22 22.77
C ASP A 154 -12.33 7.95 23.37
N THR A 155 -11.12 7.48 23.07
CA THR A 155 -9.88 8.02 23.64
C THR A 155 -9.32 9.19 22.84
N CYS A 156 -9.43 9.15 21.51
CA CYS A 156 -8.80 10.11 20.60
C CYS A 156 -9.82 10.93 19.81
N GLY A 157 -11.12 10.75 20.05
CA GLY A 157 -12.21 11.44 19.36
C GLY A 157 -12.52 10.92 17.95
N THR A 158 -11.56 10.29 17.27
CA THR A 158 -11.73 9.89 15.87
C THR A 158 -10.77 8.78 15.42
N ILE A 159 -10.91 8.37 14.15
CA ILE A 159 -9.91 7.57 13.41
C ILE A 159 -9.77 8.18 12.02
N ASP A 160 -8.57 8.61 11.65
CA ASP A 160 -8.26 9.22 10.36
C ASP A 160 -7.67 8.23 9.36
N VAL A 161 -6.86 7.29 9.85
CA VAL A 161 -6.15 6.33 9.01
C VAL A 161 -6.27 4.93 9.60
N LEU A 162 -6.58 3.95 8.76
CA LEU A 162 -6.45 2.52 9.07
C LEU A 162 -5.35 1.93 8.18
N ILE A 163 -4.37 1.29 8.81
CA ILE A 163 -3.36 0.46 8.14
C ILE A 163 -3.64 -1.00 8.46
N ASP A 164 -4.13 -1.74 7.47
CA ASP A 164 -4.43 -3.15 7.64
C ASP A 164 -3.24 -4.02 7.26
N ASN A 165 -2.36 -4.25 8.24
CA ASN A 165 -1.07 -4.90 8.05
C ASN A 165 -1.01 -6.33 8.62
N ALA A 166 -1.90 -6.69 9.55
CA ALA A 166 -1.85 -8.00 10.20
C ALA A 166 -1.91 -9.14 9.17
N GLY A 167 -1.12 -10.18 9.45
CA GLY A 167 -1.05 -11.33 8.57
C GLY A 167 -0.24 -12.47 9.15
N ILE A 168 -0.66 -13.69 8.82
CA ILE A 168 0.08 -14.92 9.11
C ILE A 168 0.26 -15.75 7.85
N THR A 169 1.20 -16.67 7.88
CA THR A 169 1.37 -17.70 6.86
C THR A 169 1.27 -19.09 7.48
N ARG A 170 0.79 -20.05 6.69
CA ARG A 170 0.78 -21.49 6.99
C ARG A 170 1.20 -22.22 5.72
N ASP A 171 2.51 -22.19 5.48
CA ASP A 171 3.08 -22.67 4.24
C ASP A 171 3.08 -24.21 4.21
N GLY A 172 2.75 -24.77 3.05
CA GLY A 172 2.67 -26.20 2.81
C GLY A 172 2.14 -26.49 1.41
N LEU A 173 2.60 -27.59 0.81
CA LEU A 173 2.07 -28.05 -0.47
C LEU A 173 0.55 -28.23 -0.38
N LEU A 174 -0.18 -27.80 -1.42
CA LEU A 174 -1.64 -27.80 -1.44
C LEU A 174 -2.25 -29.14 -1.02
N MET A 175 -1.71 -30.26 -1.54
CA MET A 175 -2.18 -31.62 -1.23
C MET A 175 -2.03 -32.01 0.26
N ARG A 176 -1.16 -31.34 1.02
CA ARG A 176 -0.89 -31.60 2.43
C ARG A 176 -1.45 -30.51 3.35
N MET A 177 -2.06 -29.47 2.80
CA MET A 177 -2.60 -28.35 3.55
C MET A 177 -3.86 -28.79 4.30
N LYS A 178 -3.88 -28.62 5.62
CA LYS A 178 -5.07 -28.90 6.41
C LYS A 178 -6.09 -27.77 6.22
N THR A 179 -7.37 -28.12 6.21
CA THR A 179 -8.46 -27.13 6.16
C THR A 179 -8.38 -26.11 7.31
N SER A 180 -7.91 -26.53 8.50
CA SER A 180 -7.68 -25.60 9.62
C SER A 180 -6.58 -24.58 9.35
N GLN A 181 -5.49 -24.97 8.68
CA GLN A 181 -4.41 -24.06 8.28
C GLN A 181 -4.85 -23.11 7.16
N TRP A 182 -5.70 -23.59 6.26
CA TRP A 182 -6.37 -22.74 5.27
C TRP A 182 -7.23 -21.69 5.97
N GLN A 183 -8.14 -22.15 6.84
CA GLN A 183 -9.12 -21.27 7.48
C GLN A 183 -8.44 -20.23 8.39
N GLU A 184 -7.42 -20.61 9.16
CA GLU A 184 -6.67 -19.67 10.00
C GLU A 184 -6.07 -18.50 9.20
N VAL A 185 -5.56 -18.78 8.00
CA VAL A 185 -4.99 -17.75 7.12
C VAL A 185 -6.08 -16.90 6.47
N ILE A 186 -7.19 -17.48 6.04
CA ILE A 186 -8.32 -16.73 5.48
C ILE A 186 -8.96 -15.82 6.53
N ASP A 187 -9.23 -16.35 7.71
CA ASP A 187 -9.86 -15.62 8.81
C ASP A 187 -9.02 -14.41 9.24
N LEU A 188 -7.70 -14.58 9.36
CA LEU A 188 -6.84 -13.49 9.80
C LEU A 188 -6.51 -12.50 8.67
N ASN A 189 -6.15 -12.99 7.48
CA ASN A 189 -5.58 -12.15 6.43
C ASN A 189 -6.60 -11.57 5.45
N LEU A 190 -7.84 -12.09 5.42
CA LEU A 190 -8.89 -11.62 4.52
C LEU A 190 -10.15 -11.21 5.30
N THR A 191 -10.69 -12.09 6.13
CA THR A 191 -11.86 -11.76 6.96
C THR A 191 -11.53 -10.65 7.95
N GLY A 192 -10.39 -10.74 8.64
CA GLY A 192 -9.90 -9.69 9.54
C GLY A 192 -9.78 -8.33 8.84
N VAL A 193 -9.26 -8.32 7.61
CA VAL A 193 -9.17 -7.10 6.80
C VAL A 193 -10.55 -6.48 6.56
N PHE A 194 -11.51 -7.31 6.16
CA PHE A 194 -12.89 -6.87 5.99
C PHE A 194 -13.48 -6.26 7.28
N LEU A 195 -13.29 -6.92 8.43
CA LEU A 195 -13.86 -6.49 9.71
C LEU A 195 -13.34 -5.11 10.13
N TYR A 196 -12.03 -4.88 10.07
CA TYR A 196 -11.44 -3.61 10.46
C TYR A 196 -11.79 -2.50 9.46
N MET A 197 -11.73 -2.78 8.16
CA MET A 197 -12.17 -1.84 7.12
C MET A 197 -13.62 -1.42 7.32
N HIS A 198 -14.52 -2.40 7.51
CA HIS A 198 -15.95 -2.18 7.66
C HIS A 198 -16.26 -1.30 8.88
N THR A 199 -15.64 -1.59 10.02
CA THR A 199 -15.86 -0.84 11.27
C THR A 199 -15.25 0.56 11.19
N ALA A 200 -14.02 0.71 10.70
CA ALA A 200 -13.37 2.01 10.52
C ALA A 200 -14.12 2.90 9.50
N ALA A 201 -14.60 2.31 8.39
CA ALA A 201 -15.35 3.02 7.36
C ALA A 201 -16.61 3.69 7.92
N ARG A 202 -17.32 3.07 8.87
CA ARG A 202 -18.50 3.68 9.52
C ARG A 202 -18.14 4.99 10.23
N VAL A 203 -16.99 5.07 10.88
CA VAL A 203 -16.49 6.29 11.54
C VAL A 203 -16.08 7.32 10.49
N MET A 204 -15.26 6.91 9.52
CA MET A 204 -14.74 7.78 8.47
C MET A 204 -15.85 8.39 7.59
N MET A 205 -16.89 7.61 7.28
CA MET A 205 -18.04 8.06 6.48
C MET A 205 -18.87 9.12 7.23
N LYS A 206 -19.07 8.98 8.54
CA LYS A 206 -19.80 9.98 9.35
C LYS A 206 -19.13 11.37 9.29
N LYS A 207 -17.79 11.40 9.31
CA LYS A 207 -17.02 12.64 9.18
C LYS A 207 -16.58 12.97 7.74
N LYS A 208 -16.97 12.16 6.75
CA LYS A 208 -16.64 12.30 5.31
C LYS A 208 -15.14 12.45 5.01
N LYS A 209 -14.28 11.88 5.86
CA LYS A 209 -12.82 11.96 5.74
C LYS A 209 -12.22 10.70 6.35
N GLY A 210 -11.24 10.13 5.66
CA GLY A 210 -10.49 8.99 6.18
C GLY A 210 -9.67 8.31 5.09
N ARG A 211 -8.71 7.50 5.50
CA ARG A 211 -7.86 6.72 4.61
C ARG A 211 -7.72 5.30 5.11
N ILE A 212 -7.77 4.35 4.19
CA ILE A 212 -7.53 2.94 4.46
C ILE A 212 -6.43 2.49 3.51
N ILE A 213 -5.41 1.85 4.07
CA ILE A 213 -4.29 1.30 3.32
C ILE A 213 -4.13 -0.16 3.72
N ASN A 214 -4.43 -1.05 2.79
CA ASN A 214 -4.30 -2.49 3.01
C ASN A 214 -2.90 -2.98 2.63
N MET A 215 -2.28 -3.79 3.48
CA MET A 215 -1.06 -4.49 3.14
C MET A 215 -1.41 -5.80 2.44
N ALA A 216 -1.21 -5.81 1.12
CA ALA A 216 -1.30 -7.00 0.28
C ALA A 216 0.05 -7.74 0.24
N SER A 217 0.36 -8.44 -0.85
CA SER A 217 1.66 -9.08 -1.09
C SER A 217 1.78 -9.45 -2.56
N VAL A 218 3.01 -9.46 -3.10
CA VAL A 218 3.27 -9.86 -4.50
C VAL A 218 2.73 -11.25 -4.81
N VAL A 219 2.73 -12.15 -3.82
CA VAL A 219 2.20 -13.52 -3.96
C VAL A 219 0.68 -13.56 -4.16
N GLY A 220 -0.04 -12.48 -3.82
CA GLY A 220 -1.47 -12.35 -4.15
C GLY A 220 -1.72 -12.14 -5.65
N LEU A 221 -0.70 -11.81 -6.44
CA LEU A 221 -0.81 -11.61 -7.88
C LEU A 221 -0.30 -12.80 -8.67
N VAL A 222 0.87 -13.30 -8.28
CA VAL A 222 1.57 -14.36 -9.04
C VAL A 222 1.47 -15.74 -8.42
N GLY A 223 0.95 -15.82 -7.19
CA GLY A 223 1.00 -17.03 -6.39
C GLY A 223 2.41 -17.34 -5.89
N ASN A 224 2.49 -18.28 -4.96
CA ASN A 224 3.76 -18.88 -4.57
C ASN A 224 3.55 -20.35 -4.20
N VAL A 225 4.46 -21.22 -4.64
CA VAL A 225 4.36 -22.65 -4.38
C VAL A 225 4.42 -22.88 -2.86
N GLY A 226 3.44 -23.60 -2.34
CA GLY A 226 3.31 -23.83 -0.90
C GLY A 226 2.53 -22.74 -0.15
N GLN A 227 2.05 -21.68 -0.82
CA GLN A 227 1.31 -20.59 -0.17
C GLN A 227 -0.09 -20.41 -0.75
N ALA A 228 -0.80 -21.50 -1.05
CA ALA A 228 -2.13 -21.42 -1.68
C ALA A 228 -3.13 -20.59 -0.85
N ASN A 229 -3.18 -20.80 0.46
CA ASN A 229 -3.99 -20.03 1.41
C ASN A 229 -3.61 -18.54 1.45
N TYR A 230 -2.32 -18.23 1.60
CA TYR A 230 -1.84 -16.85 1.71
C TYR A 230 -1.99 -16.08 0.39
N SER A 231 -1.70 -16.73 -0.74
CA SER A 231 -1.89 -16.17 -2.08
C SER A 231 -3.38 -15.86 -2.32
N ALA A 232 -4.28 -16.78 -1.99
CA ALA A 232 -5.72 -16.56 -2.10
C ALA A 232 -6.20 -15.39 -1.22
N ALA A 233 -5.76 -15.34 0.05
CA ALA A 233 -6.11 -14.25 0.95
C ALA A 233 -5.61 -12.89 0.43
N LYS A 234 -4.34 -12.78 0.03
CA LYS A 234 -3.76 -11.51 -0.45
C LYS A 234 -4.28 -11.09 -1.83
N ALA A 235 -4.68 -12.05 -2.68
CA ALA A 235 -5.45 -11.75 -3.89
C ALA A 235 -6.82 -11.13 -3.55
N GLY A 236 -7.52 -11.66 -2.55
CA GLY A 236 -8.77 -11.10 -2.03
C GLY A 236 -8.59 -9.67 -1.48
N VAL A 237 -7.51 -9.41 -0.77
CA VAL A 237 -7.15 -8.06 -0.28
C VAL A 237 -6.91 -7.09 -1.44
N ILE A 238 -6.24 -7.54 -2.51
CA ILE A 238 -6.12 -6.75 -3.75
C ILE A 238 -7.50 -6.48 -4.36
N GLY A 239 -8.42 -7.46 -4.29
CA GLY A 239 -9.82 -7.28 -4.67
C GLY A 239 -10.53 -6.14 -3.92
N PHE A 240 -10.23 -5.91 -2.63
CA PHE A 240 -10.75 -4.76 -1.87
C PHE A 240 -10.21 -3.41 -2.35
N THR A 241 -9.14 -3.39 -3.14
CA THR A 241 -8.43 -2.16 -3.51
C THR A 241 -9.24 -1.30 -4.48
N LYS A 242 -10.44 -1.69 -4.94
CA LYS A 242 -11.31 -0.78 -5.71
C LYS A 242 -11.93 0.33 -4.85
N THR A 243 -11.98 0.17 -3.53
CA THR A 243 -12.60 1.14 -2.61
C THR A 243 -11.59 1.91 -1.77
N VAL A 244 -10.35 1.41 -1.68
CA VAL A 244 -9.26 1.91 -0.83
C VAL A 244 -7.92 1.71 -1.55
N ASN A 245 -6.80 2.18 -0.99
CA ASN A 245 -5.49 1.88 -1.57
C ASN A 245 -4.88 0.62 -0.93
N ALA A 246 -3.97 -0.03 -1.65
CA ALA A 246 -3.19 -1.13 -1.11
C ALA A 246 -1.70 -0.97 -1.43
N VAL A 247 -0.86 -1.46 -0.54
CA VAL A 247 0.58 -1.60 -0.77
C VAL A 247 0.89 -3.09 -0.88
N VAL A 248 1.67 -3.46 -1.89
CA VAL A 248 2.10 -4.81 -2.25
C VAL A 248 3.61 -4.88 -2.04
N PRO A 249 4.08 -5.29 -0.85
CA PRO A 249 5.49 -5.55 -0.64
C PRO A 249 5.96 -6.76 -1.45
N GLY A 250 7.17 -6.64 -1.98
CA GLY A 250 7.95 -7.80 -2.47
C GLY A 250 8.72 -8.46 -1.32
N PHE A 251 9.94 -8.89 -1.58
CA PHE A 251 10.80 -9.43 -0.53
C PHE A 251 11.41 -8.31 0.31
N ILE A 252 10.99 -8.27 1.57
CA ILE A 252 11.43 -7.28 2.57
C ILE A 252 12.26 -7.99 3.64
N ALA A 253 13.38 -7.38 4.02
CA ALA A 253 14.22 -7.84 5.10
C ALA A 253 13.40 -7.96 6.40
N SER A 254 13.23 -9.19 6.90
CA SER A 254 12.43 -9.48 8.08
C SER A 254 12.80 -10.82 8.72
N ASP A 255 12.31 -11.08 9.94
CA ASP A 255 12.40 -12.39 10.60
C ASP A 255 11.85 -13.55 9.74
N MET A 256 10.98 -13.25 8.76
CA MET A 256 10.39 -14.23 7.86
C MET A 256 11.35 -14.59 6.72
N THR A 257 12.02 -13.61 6.11
CA THR A 257 12.98 -13.84 5.03
C THR A 257 14.33 -14.36 5.54
N ALA A 258 14.71 -14.03 6.78
CA ALA A 258 15.94 -14.51 7.42
C ALA A 258 15.96 -16.04 7.64
N LYS A 259 14.84 -16.75 7.42
CA LYS A 259 14.73 -18.21 7.54
C LYS A 259 14.95 -18.95 6.22
N LEU A 260 15.18 -18.23 5.14
CA LEU A 260 15.45 -18.81 3.83
C LEU A 260 16.90 -19.31 3.78
N GLY A 261 17.15 -20.44 3.13
CA GLY A 261 18.51 -20.95 2.93
C GLY A 261 19.28 -20.14 1.89
N GLU A 262 20.61 -20.14 1.98
CA GLU A 262 21.51 -19.35 1.11
C GLU A 262 21.23 -19.53 -0.39
N ASP A 263 20.97 -20.76 -0.84
CA ASP A 263 20.65 -21.07 -2.24
C ASP A 263 19.35 -20.41 -2.72
N PHE A 264 18.36 -20.29 -1.82
CA PHE A 264 17.08 -19.68 -2.14
C PHE A 264 17.17 -18.16 -2.10
N GLU A 265 17.92 -17.64 -1.12
CA GLU A 265 18.25 -16.21 -1.03
C GLU A 265 18.96 -15.72 -2.28
N LYS A 266 20.00 -16.43 -2.75
CA LYS A 266 20.71 -16.06 -3.98
C LYS A 266 19.77 -15.97 -5.18
N LYS A 267 18.89 -16.95 -5.37
CA LYS A 267 17.89 -16.96 -6.47
C LYS A 267 16.91 -15.80 -6.36
N ILE A 268 16.48 -15.47 -5.15
CA ILE A 268 15.62 -14.31 -4.93
C ILE A 268 16.35 -13.02 -5.29
N LEU A 269 17.59 -12.85 -4.82
CA LEU A 269 18.38 -11.65 -5.08
C LEU A 269 18.70 -11.48 -6.57
N GLU A 270 18.98 -12.57 -7.29
CA GLU A 270 19.13 -12.57 -8.76
C GLU A 270 17.83 -12.15 -9.49
N ALA A 271 16.67 -12.49 -8.93
CA ALA A 271 15.37 -12.10 -9.48
C ALA A 271 14.95 -10.66 -9.12
N ILE A 272 15.60 -10.02 -8.15
CA ILE A 272 15.35 -8.63 -7.77
C ILE A 272 16.30 -7.73 -8.57
N PRO A 273 15.81 -6.84 -9.45
CA PRO A 273 16.66 -5.97 -10.26
C PRO A 273 17.60 -5.07 -9.45
N LEU A 274 17.23 -4.72 -8.21
CA LEU A 274 18.07 -3.95 -7.29
C LEU A 274 19.11 -4.79 -6.55
N GLY A 275 19.13 -6.12 -6.74
CA GLY A 275 20.09 -7.04 -6.13
C GLY A 275 20.04 -7.11 -4.59
N ARG A 276 18.97 -6.59 -3.96
CA ARG A 276 18.81 -6.54 -2.51
C ARG A 276 17.35 -6.66 -2.09
N TYR A 277 17.13 -7.06 -0.84
CA TYR A 277 15.82 -6.90 -0.22
C TYR A 277 15.44 -5.43 -0.02
N GLY A 278 14.14 -5.16 -0.09
CA GLY A 278 13.59 -3.91 0.43
C GLY A 278 13.69 -3.86 1.95
N GLN A 279 13.75 -2.67 2.52
CA GLN A 279 13.70 -2.47 3.96
C GLN A 279 12.27 -2.18 4.42
N PRO A 280 11.86 -2.59 5.64
CA PRO A 280 10.56 -2.23 6.22
C PRO A 280 10.27 -0.73 6.15
N GLU A 281 11.29 0.10 6.35
CA GLU A 281 11.22 1.57 6.33
C GLU A 281 10.86 2.09 4.94
N GLU A 282 11.36 1.49 3.86
CA GLU A 282 11.02 1.88 2.49
C GLU A 282 9.53 1.64 2.18
N VAL A 283 8.94 0.62 2.81
CA VAL A 283 7.49 0.38 2.74
C VAL A 283 6.73 1.38 3.61
N ALA A 284 7.26 1.69 4.79
CA ALA A 284 6.66 2.63 5.73
C ALA A 284 6.58 4.06 5.16
N GLU A 285 7.61 4.53 4.46
CA GLU A 285 7.62 5.84 3.79
C GLU A 285 6.52 5.97 2.73
N LEU A 286 6.27 4.90 1.96
CA LEU A 286 5.16 4.88 1.00
C LEU A 286 3.80 4.91 1.71
N VAL A 287 3.66 4.18 2.82
CA VAL A 287 2.43 4.20 3.63
C VAL A 287 2.20 5.59 4.23
N GLU A 288 3.23 6.23 4.77
CA GLU A 288 3.17 7.60 5.27
C GLU A 288 2.72 8.58 4.19
N PHE A 289 3.30 8.50 2.98
CA PHE A 289 2.88 9.32 1.85
C PHE A 289 1.38 9.15 1.55
N LEU A 290 0.90 7.91 1.45
CA LEU A 290 -0.51 7.64 1.17
C LEU A 290 -1.42 8.08 2.31
N ALA A 291 -0.95 8.02 3.56
CA ALA A 291 -1.71 8.33 4.76
C ALA A 291 -1.81 9.83 5.05
N LEU A 292 -0.71 10.57 4.93
CA LEU A 292 -0.59 11.92 5.47
C LEU A 292 -0.41 12.98 4.40
N ASN A 293 0.21 12.65 3.26
CA ASN A 293 0.58 13.67 2.27
C ASN A 293 -0.65 14.18 1.49
N PRO A 294 -0.89 15.51 1.43
CA PRO A 294 -1.98 16.08 0.63
C PRO A 294 -1.91 15.74 -0.87
N ALA A 295 -0.73 15.46 -1.41
CA ALA A 295 -0.58 15.00 -2.80
C ALA A 295 -1.26 13.65 -3.06
N ALA A 296 -1.53 12.86 -2.01
CA ALA A 296 -2.28 11.61 -2.11
C ALA A 296 -3.81 11.80 -2.00
N ASN A 297 -4.33 13.05 -1.96
CA ASN A 297 -5.78 13.29 -1.84
C ASN A 297 -6.61 12.78 -3.02
N TYR A 298 -6.01 12.73 -4.22
CA TYR A 298 -6.68 12.24 -5.42
C TYR A 298 -6.25 10.80 -5.79
N ILE A 299 -5.68 10.08 -4.82
CA ILE A 299 -5.23 8.71 -4.97
C ILE A 299 -6.21 7.80 -4.23
N THR A 300 -7.00 7.05 -4.97
CA THR A 300 -7.85 5.98 -4.44
C THR A 300 -7.96 4.87 -5.48
N GLY A 301 -8.25 3.66 -5.03
CA GLY A 301 -8.44 2.55 -5.96
C GLY A 301 -7.13 1.89 -6.43
N GLN A 302 -5.97 2.25 -5.86
CA GLN A 302 -4.66 1.93 -6.44
C GLN A 302 -3.88 0.89 -5.63
N VAL A 303 -3.16 0.04 -6.36
CA VAL A 303 -2.27 -1.00 -5.82
C VAL A 303 -0.81 -0.57 -6.06
N TYR A 304 -0.08 -0.26 -4.98
CA TYR A 304 1.30 0.22 -5.04
C TYR A 304 2.31 -0.88 -4.75
N PHE A 305 3.31 -1.04 -5.61
CA PHE A 305 4.36 -2.02 -5.44
C PHE A 305 5.60 -1.35 -4.83
N SER A 306 6.06 -1.80 -3.66
CA SER A 306 7.25 -1.22 -3.01
C SER A 306 8.57 -1.88 -3.40
N VAL A 307 8.53 -3.04 -4.07
CA VAL A 307 9.73 -3.69 -4.62
C VAL A 307 9.45 -4.08 -6.07
N LEU A 308 10.29 -3.62 -6.98
CA LEU A 308 10.30 -4.07 -8.37
C LEU A 308 10.70 -5.54 -8.38
N HIS A 309 9.73 -6.44 -8.57
CA HIS A 309 10.06 -7.80 -8.96
C HIS A 309 10.33 -7.84 -10.46
N PHE A 310 11.08 -8.84 -10.92
CA PHE A 310 11.18 -9.23 -12.34
C PHE A 310 9.81 -9.25 -13.07
N ILE A 311 8.71 -9.43 -12.33
CA ILE A 311 7.32 -9.39 -12.81
C ILE A 311 6.96 -8.03 -13.43
N SER A 312 7.39 -6.90 -12.86
CA SER A 312 7.19 -5.59 -13.50
C SER A 312 7.89 -5.56 -14.87
N PHE A 313 9.10 -6.13 -14.96
CA PHE A 313 9.84 -6.27 -16.21
C PHE A 313 9.20 -7.27 -17.18
N TYR A 314 8.67 -8.39 -16.68
CA TYR A 314 8.00 -9.42 -17.48
C TYR A 314 6.67 -8.92 -18.05
N TYR A 315 5.88 -8.15 -17.29
CA TYR A 315 4.68 -7.49 -17.81
C TYR A 315 5.02 -6.38 -18.80
N ILE A 316 6.07 -5.60 -18.55
CA ILE A 316 6.59 -4.59 -19.48
C ILE A 316 7.04 -5.23 -20.81
N LEU A 317 7.72 -6.38 -20.75
CA LEU A 317 8.26 -7.06 -21.92
C LEU A 317 7.23 -7.90 -22.70
N ASN A 318 6.28 -8.54 -22.03
CA ASN A 318 5.36 -9.50 -22.68
C ASN A 318 3.98 -8.92 -23.04
N PHE A 319 3.48 -7.90 -22.35
CA PHE A 319 2.14 -7.37 -22.59
C PHE A 319 2.10 -6.00 -23.28
N GLY A 320 3.27 -5.43 -23.59
CA GLY A 320 3.40 -4.13 -24.24
C GLY A 320 2.99 -2.96 -23.33
N LEU A 321 3.55 -1.77 -23.62
CA LEU A 321 3.38 -0.56 -22.80
C LEU A 321 1.92 -0.22 -22.48
N THR A 322 0.97 -0.59 -23.35
CA THR A 322 -0.45 -0.24 -23.28
C THR A 322 -1.23 -0.94 -22.16
N ALA A 323 -0.89 -2.19 -21.79
CA ALA A 323 -1.51 -2.87 -20.65
C ALA A 323 -0.88 -2.44 -19.30
N VAL A 324 0.31 -1.83 -19.35
CA VAL A 324 1.09 -1.40 -18.19
C VAL A 324 0.63 -0.04 -17.65
N VAL A 325 0.01 0.80 -18.50
CA VAL A 325 -0.50 2.13 -18.09
C VAL A 325 -1.67 2.04 -17.10
N ASP A 326 -2.43 0.93 -17.08
CA ASP A 326 -3.52 0.72 -16.12
C ASP A 326 -3.05 0.19 -14.76
N VAL A 327 -1.84 -0.38 -14.68
CA VAL A 327 -1.25 -0.93 -13.44
C VAL A 327 -0.24 0.04 -12.80
N PHE A 328 0.33 0.97 -13.57
CA PHE A 328 1.35 1.89 -13.08
C PHE A 328 0.94 3.35 -13.25
N LYS A 329 0.25 3.90 -12.24
CA LYS A 329 0.21 5.34 -12.01
C LYS A 329 0.73 5.65 -10.59
N VAL A 330 1.85 6.37 -10.57
CA VAL A 330 2.52 7.04 -9.43
C VAL A 330 3.57 6.22 -8.66
N VAL A 331 4.78 6.12 -9.24
CA VAL A 331 6.07 6.01 -8.49
C VAL A 331 7.08 7.06 -9.01
N LEU A 332 6.62 8.10 -9.72
CA LEU A 332 7.50 9.07 -10.39
C LEU A 332 7.89 10.28 -9.54
N TYR A 333 7.27 10.51 -8.39
CA TYR A 333 7.51 11.74 -7.61
C TYR A 333 8.49 11.56 -6.44
N LEU A 334 8.45 10.44 -5.70
CA LEU A 334 9.31 10.24 -4.52
C LEU A 334 10.76 9.86 -4.87
N TYR A 335 10.99 9.24 -6.03
CA TYR A 335 12.31 8.72 -6.40
C TYR A 335 13.09 9.59 -7.40
N LYS A 336 12.70 10.85 -7.65
CA LYS A 336 13.32 11.68 -8.70
C LYS A 336 14.84 11.83 -8.56
N THR A 337 15.39 11.73 -7.35
CA THR A 337 16.85 11.79 -7.11
C THR A 337 17.55 10.42 -7.12
N LYS A 338 16.86 9.31 -6.78
CA LYS A 338 17.47 7.96 -6.73
C LYS A 338 17.19 7.12 -7.99
N LEU A 339 16.03 7.25 -8.63
CA LEU A 339 15.65 6.50 -9.84
C LEU A 339 16.46 6.92 -11.07
N ILE A 340 16.82 8.21 -11.17
CA ILE A 340 17.66 8.74 -12.26
C ILE A 340 19.06 8.11 -12.20
N VAL A 341 19.59 7.83 -11.00
CA VAL A 341 20.89 7.17 -10.83
C VAL A 341 20.81 5.71 -11.27
N ILE A 342 19.78 4.98 -10.84
CA ILE A 342 19.61 3.55 -11.15
C ILE A 342 19.40 3.31 -12.66
N LEU A 343 18.58 4.13 -13.34
CA LEU A 343 18.39 4.00 -14.79
C LEU A 343 19.66 4.35 -15.59
N ARG A 344 20.52 5.22 -15.04
CA ARG A 344 21.79 5.59 -15.66
C ARG A 344 22.82 4.47 -15.50
N ASP A 345 22.87 3.80 -14.34
CA ASP A 345 23.83 2.72 -14.09
C ASP A 345 23.45 1.43 -14.84
N VAL A 346 22.16 1.13 -14.99
CA VAL A 346 21.68 -0.02 -15.78
C VAL A 346 21.94 0.18 -17.29
N ALA A 347 21.92 1.41 -17.78
CA ALA A 347 22.20 1.72 -19.20
C ALA A 347 23.69 1.71 -19.56
N VAL A 348 24.59 1.73 -18.57
CA VAL A 348 26.05 1.86 -18.77
C VAL A 348 26.78 0.53 -18.54
N GLY A 349 26.11 -0.52 -18.05
CA GLY A 349 26.67 -1.87 -17.94
C GLY A 349 26.63 -2.63 -19.26
N ASN A 350 27.71 -2.54 -20.04
CA ASN A 350 28.10 -3.55 -21.05
C ASN A 350 28.98 -4.62 -20.40
#